data_AF-A0A7S2J322-F1
#
_entry.id   AF-A0A7S2J322-F1
#
_cell.length_a   1.000
_cell.length_b   1.000
_cell.length_c   1.000
_cell.angle_alpha   90.00
_cell.angle_beta   90.00
_cell.angle_gamma   90.00
#
_symmetry.space_group_name_H-M   'P 1'
#
loop_
_entity.id
_entity.type
_entity.pdbx_description
1 polymer ?
#
loop_
_entity_poly.entity_id
_entity_poly.type
_entity_poly.pdbx_seq_one_letter_code
_entity_poly.pdbx_strand_id
1 'polypeptide(L)'
;EPILSTLSPEFMLVDFTGTWSRDNARNVGLVEALQARGHSAEEAAASASKPYVQAWRRGAQPGEWVVATFRDDDTSAPPRRELLYPIGTWREEYEGDSTLFGPGGGAVERRTVWLHEPSADSDAQVINEGLLLTPGQLAHTTTSATKLGREVA
;
A
#
# COMPACT_ATOMS: atom_id res chain seq x y z
N GLU A 1 -4.05 16.84 -17.25
CA GLU A 1 -4.61 16.28 -16.01
C GLU A 1 -5.26 14.93 -16.32
N PRO A 2 -4.74 13.78 -15.86
CA PRO A 2 -5.53 12.57 -15.92
C PRO A 2 -6.63 12.70 -14.86
N ILE A 3 -7.84 12.80 -15.38
CA ILE A 3 -9.10 12.93 -14.66
C ILE A 3 -9.26 11.70 -13.75
N LEU A 4 -9.00 11.87 -12.45
CA LEU A 4 -9.43 10.98 -11.37
C LEU A 4 -10.72 11.51 -10.75
N SER A 5 -11.69 11.95 -11.56
CA SER A 5 -12.92 12.57 -11.05
C SER A 5 -14.11 11.63 -10.97
N THR A 6 -13.99 10.37 -11.34
CA THR A 6 -15.05 9.38 -11.10
C THR A 6 -14.39 8.07 -10.74
N LEU A 7 -14.40 7.74 -9.45
CA LEU A 7 -14.14 6.39 -9.01
C LEU A 7 -15.08 5.46 -9.82
N SER A 8 -14.53 4.64 -10.73
CA SER A 8 -15.33 3.68 -11.48
C SER A 8 -16.07 2.80 -10.47
N PRO A 9 -17.40 2.66 -10.49
CA PRO A 9 -18.13 1.89 -9.48
C PRO A 9 -17.62 0.44 -9.33
N GLU A 10 -16.86 -0.05 -10.30
CA GLU A 10 -16.14 -1.33 -10.27
C GLU A 10 -15.17 -1.47 -9.09
N PHE A 11 -14.59 -0.39 -8.54
CA PHE A 11 -13.74 -0.50 -7.33
C PHE A 11 -14.50 -1.10 -6.14
N MET A 12 -15.84 -0.95 -6.11
CA MET A 12 -16.67 -1.53 -5.05
C MET A 12 -16.68 -3.06 -5.09
N LEU A 13 -16.41 -3.65 -6.26
CA LEU A 13 -16.35 -5.10 -6.45
C LEU A 13 -15.01 -5.70 -6.01
N VAL A 14 -13.97 -4.87 -5.83
CA VAL A 14 -12.66 -5.34 -5.37
C VAL A 14 -12.73 -5.63 -3.87
N ASP A 15 -12.22 -6.80 -3.46
CA ASP A 15 -12.14 -7.20 -2.07
C ASP A 15 -10.75 -7.70 -1.71
N PHE A 16 -10.02 -6.89 -0.92
CA PHE A 16 -8.71 -7.26 -0.37
C PHE A 16 -8.81 -7.89 1.02
N THR A 17 -10.01 -8.12 1.56
CA THR A 17 -10.19 -8.63 2.93
C THR A 17 -9.46 -9.96 3.10
N GLY A 18 -8.61 -10.03 4.12
CA GLY A 18 -7.83 -11.23 4.40
C GLY A 18 -6.44 -10.91 4.95
N THR A 19 -5.63 -11.95 5.03
CA THR A 19 -4.26 -11.89 5.54
C THR A 19 -3.28 -12.12 4.41
N TRP A 20 -2.33 -11.20 4.25
CA TRP A 20 -1.37 -11.16 3.15
C TRP A 20 0.04 -11.16 3.70
N SER A 21 0.90 -12.03 3.19
CA SER A 21 2.34 -12.00 3.45
C SER A 21 3.07 -11.31 2.31
N ARG A 22 4.12 -10.55 2.64
CA ARG A 22 4.97 -9.94 1.62
C ARG A 22 5.84 -11.01 0.94
N ASP A 23 5.75 -11.10 -0.39
CA ASP A 23 6.77 -11.75 -1.23
C ASP A 23 7.88 -10.73 -1.54
N ASN A 24 8.98 -10.81 -0.79
CA ASN A 24 10.09 -9.87 -0.92
C ASN A 24 10.86 -10.00 -2.25
N ALA A 25 10.76 -11.13 -2.96
CA ALA A 25 11.39 -11.34 -4.25
C ALA A 25 10.72 -10.53 -5.37
N ARG A 26 9.48 -10.07 -5.14
CA ARG A 26 8.72 -9.24 -6.08
C ARG A 26 8.76 -7.74 -5.77
N ASN A 27 9.59 -7.31 -4.82
CA ASN A 27 9.76 -5.88 -4.53
C ASN A 27 10.43 -5.18 -5.72
N VAL A 28 9.81 -4.13 -6.25
CA VAL A 28 10.39 -3.28 -7.30
C VAL A 28 10.79 -1.93 -6.70
N GLY A 29 12.08 -1.58 -6.79
CA GLY A 29 12.60 -0.25 -6.43
C GLY A 29 12.59 0.10 -4.92
N LEU A 30 12.31 -0.85 -4.03
CA LEU A 30 12.18 -0.57 -2.60
C LEU A 30 13.51 -0.17 -1.94
N VAL A 31 14.63 -0.79 -2.34
CA VAL A 31 15.95 -0.47 -1.77
C VAL A 31 16.34 0.96 -2.13
N GLU A 32 16.20 1.32 -3.40
CA GLU A 32 16.50 2.64 -3.94
C GLU A 32 15.58 3.69 -3.29
N ALA A 33 14.30 3.38 -3.12
CA ALA A 33 13.36 4.25 -2.43
C ALA A 33 13.72 4.48 -0.96
N LEU A 34 14.22 3.47 -0.25
CA LEU A 34 14.68 3.61 1.14
C LEU A 34 15.98 4.40 1.22
N GLN A 35 16.95 4.14 0.34
CA GLN A 35 18.19 4.91 0.27
C GLN A 35 17.94 6.38 -0.04
N ALA A 36 17.05 6.69 -0.98
CA ALA A 36 16.65 8.05 -1.30
C ALA A 36 16.06 8.77 -0.07
N ARG A 37 15.51 8.03 0.89
CA ARG A 37 14.95 8.56 2.14
C ARG A 37 15.94 8.59 3.31
N GLY A 38 17.23 8.35 3.03
CA GLY A 38 18.33 8.54 3.98
C GLY A 38 18.82 7.27 4.68
N HIS A 39 18.30 6.09 4.31
CA HIS A 39 18.85 4.83 4.80
C HIS A 39 20.21 4.55 4.18
N SER A 40 21.13 3.96 4.97
CA SER A 40 22.34 3.37 4.38
C SER A 40 21.97 2.20 3.45
N ALA A 41 22.87 1.84 2.54
CA ALA A 41 22.64 0.72 1.62
C ALA A 41 22.36 -0.61 2.35
N GLU A 42 23.06 -0.85 3.46
CA GLU A 42 22.88 -2.03 4.29
C GLU A 42 21.51 -2.05 4.97
N GLU A 43 21.11 -0.94 5.61
CA GLU A 43 19.80 -0.83 6.27
C GLU A 43 18.64 -0.92 5.28
N ALA A 44 18.80 -0.36 4.08
CA ALA A 44 17.80 -0.41 3.02
C ALA A 44 17.60 -1.84 2.52
N ALA A 45 18.69 -2.57 2.23
CA ALA A 45 18.64 -3.97 1.82
C ALA A 45 18.02 -4.87 2.91
N ALA A 46 18.45 -4.69 4.17
CA ALA A 46 17.92 -5.44 5.30
C ALA A 46 16.44 -5.14 5.55
N SER A 47 15.98 -3.91 5.34
CA SER A 47 14.57 -3.55 5.51
C SER A 47 13.69 -4.02 4.35
N ALA A 48 14.22 -4.02 3.13
CA ALA A 48 13.53 -4.53 1.96
C ALA A 48 13.29 -6.05 2.03
N SER A 49 14.16 -6.80 2.70
CA SER A 49 14.07 -8.26 2.80
C SER A 49 13.20 -8.77 3.96
N LYS A 50 12.93 -7.97 5.00
CA LYS A 50 12.19 -8.41 6.19
C LYS A 50 10.80 -9.01 5.86
N PRO A 51 10.38 -10.14 6.45
CA PRO A 51 8.99 -10.54 6.33
C PRO A 51 8.10 -9.51 7.03
N TYR A 52 6.86 -9.39 6.57
CA TYR A 52 5.76 -8.87 7.38
C TYR A 52 4.45 -9.46 6.86
N VAL A 53 3.48 -9.54 7.76
CA VAL A 53 2.10 -9.89 7.43
C VAL A 53 1.21 -8.67 7.59
N GLN A 54 0.19 -8.57 6.73
CA GLN A 54 -0.84 -7.56 6.81
C GLN A 54 -2.22 -8.21 6.85
N ALA A 55 -3.04 -7.79 7.80
CA ALA A 55 -4.47 -8.08 7.80
C ALA A 55 -5.21 -6.86 7.22
N TRP A 56 -5.98 -7.10 6.17
CA TRP A 56 -6.75 -6.09 5.46
C TRP A 56 -8.23 -6.29 5.75
N ARG A 57 -8.93 -5.18 6.03
CA ARG A 57 -10.39 -5.15 6.21
C ARG A 57 -10.96 -3.88 5.60
N ARG A 58 -12.23 -3.92 5.21
CA ARG A 58 -12.93 -2.74 4.70
C ARG A 58 -12.97 -1.62 5.76
N GLY A 59 -12.79 -0.39 5.30
CA GLY A 59 -13.01 0.83 6.09
C GLY A 59 -14.49 1.16 6.23
N ALA A 60 -14.77 2.36 6.76
CA ALA A 60 -16.14 2.81 6.99
C ALA A 60 -16.79 3.33 5.69
N GLN A 61 -16.01 3.95 4.80
CA GLN A 61 -16.51 4.43 3.51
C GLN A 61 -16.15 3.48 2.36
N PRO A 62 -16.92 3.49 1.26
CA PRO A 62 -16.60 2.71 0.06
C PRO A 62 -15.20 3.01 -0.47
N GLY A 63 -14.44 1.96 -0.77
CA GLY A 63 -13.09 2.04 -1.31
C GLY A 63 -12.00 2.27 -0.27
N GLU A 64 -12.34 2.51 1.00
CA GLU A 64 -11.36 2.62 2.08
C GLU A 64 -10.94 1.25 2.60
N TRP A 65 -9.68 1.16 3.02
CA TRP A 65 -9.11 -0.04 3.60
C TRP A 65 -8.42 0.27 4.93
N VAL A 66 -8.62 -0.58 5.93
CA VAL A 66 -7.81 -0.60 7.14
C VAL A 66 -6.83 -1.74 7.04
N VAL A 67 -5.55 -1.43 7.26
CA VAL A 67 -4.45 -2.39 7.15
C VAL A 67 -3.68 -2.43 8.46
N ALA A 68 -3.75 -3.56 9.14
CA ALA A 68 -2.96 -3.88 10.32
C ALA A 68 -1.71 -4.63 9.87
N THR A 69 -0.52 -4.12 10.19
CA THR A 69 0.77 -4.72 9.84
C THR A 69 1.41 -5.34 11.07
N PHE A 70 1.87 -6.58 10.95
CA PHE A 70 2.52 -7.36 12.00
C PHE A 70 4.03 -7.47 11.69
N ARG A 71 4.86 -7.78 12.69
CA ARG A 71 6.31 -7.94 12.49
C ARG A 71 6.64 -9.27 11.83
N ASP A 72 5.90 -10.32 12.19
CA ASP A 72 6.09 -11.70 11.73
C ASP A 72 4.76 -12.28 11.24
N ASP A 73 4.68 -13.61 11.12
CA ASP A 73 3.47 -14.38 10.78
C ASP A 73 2.46 -14.49 11.93
N ASP A 74 2.81 -13.97 13.11
CA ASP A 74 1.93 -13.95 14.27
C ASP A 74 0.93 -12.78 14.21
N THR A 75 -0.26 -13.08 13.67
CA THR A 75 -1.41 -12.16 13.70
C THR A 75 -2.19 -12.21 15.02
N SER A 76 -1.76 -13.02 16.00
CA SER A 76 -2.38 -13.08 17.34
C SER A 76 -1.83 -12.03 18.30
N ALA A 77 -0.62 -11.51 18.04
CA ALA A 77 -0.05 -10.36 18.73
C ALA A 77 -0.68 -9.04 18.27
N PRO A 78 -0.64 -7.96 19.09
CA PRO A 78 -1.06 -6.64 18.64
C PRO A 78 -0.29 -6.19 17.39
N PRO A 79 -0.94 -5.58 16.39
CA PRO A 79 -0.25 -5.12 15.20
C PRO A 79 0.77 -4.06 15.59
N ARG A 80 1.95 -4.10 14.96
CA ARG A 80 2.96 -3.05 15.14
C ARG A 80 2.49 -1.71 14.59
N ARG A 81 1.48 -1.73 13.71
CA ARG A 81 0.92 -0.56 13.05
C ARG A 81 -0.46 -0.88 12.49
N GLU A 82 -1.42 0.02 12.65
CA GLU A 82 -2.68 0.01 11.92
C GLU A 82 -2.85 1.34 11.19
N LEU A 83 -3.26 1.31 9.93
CA LEU A 83 -3.52 2.51 9.11
C LEU A 83 -4.86 2.39 8.38
N LEU A 84 -5.63 3.47 8.40
CA LEU A 84 -6.73 3.69 7.47
C LEU A 84 -6.17 4.33 6.19
N TYR A 85 -6.53 3.77 5.04
CA TYR A 85 -6.26 4.33 3.72
C TYR A 85 -7.57 4.89 3.16
N PRO A 86 -7.92 6.15 3.49
CA PRO A 86 -9.09 6.79 2.92
C PRO A 86 -8.82 7.20 1.48
N ILE A 87 -9.87 7.28 0.66
CA ILE A 87 -9.76 7.78 -0.73
C ILE A 87 -9.57 9.30 -0.71
N GLY A 88 -8.71 9.79 -1.61
CA GLY A 88 -8.37 11.21 -1.70
C GLY A 88 -7.13 11.57 -0.88
N THR A 89 -6.97 12.84 -0.56
CA THR A 89 -5.83 13.37 0.19
C THR A 89 -6.07 13.23 1.69
N TRP A 90 -5.06 12.74 2.41
CA TRP A 90 -5.10 12.55 3.86
C TRP A 90 -3.72 12.72 4.49
N ARG A 91 -3.68 12.86 5.81
CA ARG A 91 -2.45 13.05 6.58
C ARG A 91 -2.20 11.83 7.45
N GLU A 92 -1.03 11.21 7.28
CA GLU A 92 -0.58 10.14 8.15
C GLU A 92 0.34 10.71 9.22
N GLU A 93 -0.05 10.54 10.47
CA GLU A 93 0.81 10.82 11.61
C GLU A 93 1.54 9.53 12.02
N TYR A 94 2.81 9.66 12.37
CA TYR A 94 3.60 8.54 12.85
C TYR A 94 4.46 8.98 14.03
N GLU A 95 4.53 8.12 15.04
CA GLU A 95 5.33 8.35 16.23
C GLU A 95 6.67 7.62 16.13
N GLY A 96 7.73 8.25 16.65
CA GLY A 96 9.07 7.68 16.65
C GLY A 96 9.68 7.50 15.25
N ASP A 97 10.68 6.64 15.18
CA ASP A 97 11.44 6.43 13.96
C ASP A 97 10.64 5.62 12.93
N SER A 98 10.47 6.19 11.74
CA SER A 98 9.78 5.56 10.64
C SER A 98 10.77 4.84 9.73
N THR A 99 10.50 3.56 9.45
CA THR A 99 11.22 2.80 8.41
C THR A 99 11.06 3.43 7.02
N LEU A 100 10.07 4.30 6.82
CA LEU A 100 9.80 4.95 5.56
C LEU A 100 10.23 6.41 5.52
N PHE A 101 10.38 7.09 6.66
CA PHE A 101 10.56 8.54 6.71
C PHE A 101 11.74 8.97 7.59
N GLY A 102 12.49 8.01 8.14
CA GLY A 102 13.64 8.29 8.99
C GLY A 102 13.26 8.57 10.44
N PRO A 103 14.23 9.04 11.25
CA PRO A 103 14.07 9.20 12.68
C PRO A 103 13.20 10.39 13.07
N GLY A 104 12.56 10.28 14.24
CA GLY A 104 11.65 11.28 14.78
C GLY A 104 10.25 11.20 14.18
N GLY A 105 9.24 11.20 15.07
CA GLY A 105 7.85 11.22 14.67
C GLY A 105 7.53 12.43 13.78
N GLY A 106 6.46 12.33 13.00
CA GLY A 106 6.11 13.37 12.05
C GLY A 106 4.76 13.13 11.39
N ALA A 107 4.55 13.87 10.30
CA ALA A 107 3.38 13.72 9.48
C ALA A 107 3.75 13.77 8.01
N VAL A 108 3.07 12.96 7.20
CA VAL A 108 3.22 12.93 5.75
C VAL A 108 1.85 13.08 5.08
N GLU A 109 1.79 13.94 4.07
CA GLU A 109 0.60 14.03 3.22
C GLU A 109 0.60 12.88 2.23
N ARG A 110 -0.54 12.22 2.11
CA ARG A 110 -0.76 11.06 1.28
C ARG A 110 -1.96 11.28 0.39
N ARG A 111 -1.97 10.57 -0.74
CA ARG A 111 -3.13 10.52 -1.62
C ARG A 111 -3.40 9.07 -2.00
N THR A 112 -4.60 8.59 -1.72
CA THR A 112 -5.05 7.26 -2.11
C THR A 112 -6.03 7.36 -3.25
N VAL A 113 -5.80 6.60 -4.32
CA VAL A 113 -6.64 6.61 -5.52
C VAL A 113 -6.75 5.21 -6.09
N TRP A 114 -7.83 4.96 -6.81
CA TRP A 114 -7.96 3.79 -7.68
C TRP A 114 -7.51 4.18 -9.07
N LEU A 115 -6.51 3.46 -9.60
CA LEU A 115 -6.00 3.66 -10.95
C LEU A 115 -6.39 2.47 -11.81
N HIS A 116 -6.82 2.71 -13.04
CA HIS A 116 -6.85 1.66 -14.04
C HIS A 116 -5.41 1.32 -14.41
N GLU A 117 -4.95 0.14 -14.04
CA GLU A 117 -3.59 -0.35 -14.23
C GLU A 117 -3.62 -1.62 -15.06
N PRO A 118 -3.46 -1.55 -16.40
CA PRO A 118 -3.60 -2.70 -17.28
C PRO A 118 -2.69 -3.89 -16.97
N SER A 119 -1.62 -3.71 -16.21
CA SER A 119 -0.76 -4.80 -15.76
C SER A 119 -1.11 -5.36 -14.38
N ALA A 120 -2.08 -4.76 -13.66
CA ALA A 120 -2.61 -5.33 -12.43
C ALA A 120 -3.22 -6.71 -12.74
N ASP A 121 -2.62 -7.74 -12.15
CA ASP A 121 -3.02 -9.15 -12.30
C ASP A 121 -2.82 -9.76 -13.70
N SER A 122 -1.88 -9.24 -14.51
CA SER A 122 -1.59 -9.81 -15.86
C SER A 122 -1.10 -11.27 -15.82
N ASP A 123 -0.64 -11.75 -14.67
CA ASP A 123 -0.22 -13.13 -14.44
C ASP A 123 -1.29 -13.90 -13.65
N ALA A 124 -2.38 -14.24 -14.35
CA ALA A 124 -3.33 -15.32 -14.05
C ALA A 124 -4.09 -15.33 -12.70
N GLN A 125 -5.40 -15.03 -12.74
CA GLN A 125 -6.38 -15.67 -11.85
C GLN A 125 -7.30 -16.60 -12.64
N VAL A 126 -6.95 -17.89 -12.69
CA VAL A 126 -7.95 -18.95 -12.84
C VAL A 126 -8.56 -19.15 -11.46
N ILE A 127 -9.62 -18.40 -11.17
CA ILE A 127 -10.48 -18.63 -10.01
C ILE A 127 -11.64 -19.53 -10.44
N ASN A 128 -11.96 -20.50 -9.57
CA ASN A 128 -12.94 -21.57 -9.75
C ASN A 128 -14.21 -21.16 -10.51
N GLU A 129 -14.68 -22.08 -11.34
CA GLU A 129 -15.90 -22.07 -12.15
C GLU A 129 -16.95 -21.02 -11.76
N GLY A 130 -17.13 -20.01 -12.63
CA GLY A 130 -18.45 -19.41 -12.83
C GLY A 130 -18.64 -17.92 -12.56
N LEU A 131 -17.63 -17.17 -12.10
CA LEU A 131 -17.75 -15.70 -11.99
C LEU A 131 -16.51 -14.98 -12.53
N LEU A 132 -16.48 -14.77 -13.85
CA LEU A 132 -15.60 -13.78 -14.50
C LEU A 132 -16.13 -12.38 -14.17
N LEU A 133 -15.88 -11.93 -12.94
CA LEU A 133 -15.60 -10.53 -12.76
C LEU A 133 -14.10 -10.44 -13.05
N THR A 134 -13.70 -9.96 -14.23
CA THR A 134 -12.47 -9.15 -14.25
C THR A 134 -12.96 -7.77 -13.81
N PRO A 135 -13.06 -7.46 -12.49
CA PRO A 135 -13.11 -6.06 -12.11
C PRO A 135 -11.90 -5.45 -12.81
N GLY A 136 -12.13 -4.39 -13.59
CA GLY A 136 -11.09 -3.82 -14.43
C GLY A 136 -9.78 -3.81 -13.67
N GLN A 137 -8.72 -4.20 -14.35
CA GLN A 137 -7.32 -3.95 -14.01
C GLN A 137 -7.17 -2.69 -13.14
N LEU A 138 -7.31 -2.80 -11.83
CA LEU A 138 -7.49 -1.67 -10.90
C LEU A 138 -6.49 -1.82 -9.77
N ALA A 139 -5.67 -0.79 -9.58
CA ALA A 139 -4.72 -0.70 -8.50
C ALA A 139 -5.22 0.28 -7.42
N HIS A 140 -5.19 -0.16 -6.17
CA HIS A 140 -5.36 0.72 -5.01
C HIS A 140 -4.01 1.33 -4.63
N THR A 141 -3.76 2.54 -5.09
CA THR A 141 -2.45 3.19 -5.01
C THR A 141 -2.45 4.26 -3.94
N THR A 142 -1.43 4.24 -3.07
CA THR A 142 -1.16 5.33 -2.12
C THR A 142 0.19 5.98 -2.44
N THR A 143 0.17 7.27 -2.74
CA THR A 143 1.39 8.07 -2.90
C THR A 143 1.64 8.90 -1.64
N SER A 144 2.88 9.33 -1.44
CA SER A 144 3.28 10.16 -0.30
C SER A 144 4.03 11.39 -0.81
N ALA A 145 3.60 12.57 -0.40
CA ALA A 145 4.32 13.81 -0.64
C ALA A 145 5.59 13.79 0.23
N THR A 146 6.75 13.72 -0.41
CA THR A 146 8.04 13.80 0.29
C THR A 146 8.82 14.99 -0.26
N LYS A 147 9.73 15.57 0.54
CA LYS A 147 10.59 16.67 0.09
C LYS A 147 11.43 16.33 -1.16
N LEU A 148 11.60 15.04 -1.45
CA LEU A 148 12.37 14.51 -2.59
C LEU A 148 11.48 14.03 -3.74
N GLY A 149 10.19 13.85 -3.51
CA GLY A 149 9.23 13.42 -4.52
C GLY A 149 8.58 14.63 -5.18
N ARG A 150 9.07 15.01 -6.37
CA ARG A 150 8.26 15.79 -7.30
C ARG A 150 7.13 14.86 -7.76
N GLU A 151 5.87 15.18 -7.44
CA GLU A 151 4.80 14.86 -8.38
C GLU A 151 5.17 15.59 -9.66
N VAL A 152 5.64 14.86 -10.67
CA VAL A 152 5.75 15.44 -12.01
C VAL A 152 4.31 15.58 -12.49
N ALA A 153 3.80 16.81 -12.40
CA ALA A 153 2.51 17.25 -12.91
C ALA A 153 2.42 17.09 -14.44
#